data_AF-A0A9E4K9U8-F1
#
_entry.id   AF-A0A9E4K9U8-F1
#
_cell.length_a   1.000
_cell.length_b   1.000
_cell.length_c   1.000
_cell.angle_alpha   90.00
_cell.angle_beta   90.00
_cell.angle_gamma   90.00
#
_symmetry.space_group_name_H-M   'P 1'
#
loop_
_entity.id
_entity.type
_entity.pdbx_description
1 polymer ?
#
loop_
_entity_poly.entity_id
_entity_poly.type
_entity_poly.pdbx_seq_one_letter_code
_entity_poly.pdbx_strand_id
1 'polypeptide(L)'
;MSHKAPNDPIKADGTDQQIADYLRDNPGFLLRHPDLLAELEIPHASGDAVSLIERQVEALRKQLKDTQQQLASLVEVARSNDQLQARMHRLTLELIDAATFEEVLNALEDELHDDFKADAVELRLFSSSQLDDHLQDSLNGQVATFEQFFNQNQPICGRMDQQQLNYIFGTEGDRIASTALIPLK
;
A
#
# COMPACT_ATOMS: atom_id res chain seq x y z
N MET A 1 38.71 -23.58 10.56
CA MET A 1 38.82 -23.25 9.12
C MET A 1 38.63 -21.75 8.99
N SER A 2 39.72 -21.01 8.83
CA SER A 2 39.72 -19.55 8.76
C SER A 2 39.19 -19.08 7.41
N HIS A 3 38.08 -18.34 7.41
CA HIS A 3 37.61 -17.65 6.22
C HIS A 3 38.21 -16.25 6.19
N LYS A 4 39.22 -16.10 5.34
CA LYS A 4 39.92 -14.85 5.03
C LYS A 4 39.04 -14.05 4.07
N ALA A 5 38.53 -12.90 4.52
CA ALA A 5 37.89 -11.94 3.62
C ALA A 5 38.96 -11.40 2.64
N PRO A 6 38.63 -11.25 1.34
CA PRO A 6 39.56 -10.77 0.33
C PRO A 6 39.80 -9.27 0.53
N ASN A 7 40.99 -8.93 1.03
CA ASN A 7 41.50 -7.56 0.98
C ASN A 7 41.99 -7.32 -0.45
N ASP A 8 41.10 -6.84 -1.31
CA ASP A 8 41.46 -6.45 -2.67
C ASP A 8 42.45 -5.27 -2.60
N PRO A 9 43.59 -5.32 -3.30
CA PRO A 9 44.58 -4.27 -3.22
C PRO A 9 44.04 -3.02 -3.93
N ILE A 10 43.76 -1.96 -3.17
CA ILE A 10 43.51 -0.62 -3.70
C ILE A 10 44.74 -0.26 -4.54
N LYS A 11 44.53 0.01 -5.83
CA LYS A 11 45.58 0.44 -6.76
C LYS A 11 46.12 1.80 -6.30
N ALA A 12 47.32 1.80 -5.72
CA ALA A 12 48.03 2.99 -5.32
C ALA A 12 48.52 3.77 -6.55
N ASP A 13 47.65 4.62 -7.10
CA ASP A 13 48.05 5.70 -8.00
C ASP A 13 48.39 6.95 -7.17
N GLY A 14 49.23 7.85 -7.69
CA GLY A 14 49.77 9.01 -6.96
C GLY A 14 48.74 9.95 -6.29
N THR A 15 47.46 9.78 -6.60
CA THR A 15 46.31 10.41 -5.94
C THR A 15 46.17 9.99 -4.48
N ASP A 16 46.45 8.74 -4.12
CA ASP A 16 46.32 8.25 -2.73
C ASP A 16 47.31 8.95 -1.79
N GLN A 17 48.54 9.15 -2.27
CA GLN A 17 49.59 9.88 -1.55
C GLN A 17 49.18 11.33 -1.31
N GLN A 18 48.59 11.96 -2.33
CA GLN A 18 48.09 13.34 -2.24
C GLN A 18 46.91 13.47 -1.26
N ILE A 19 45.98 12.51 -1.27
CA ILE A 19 44.87 12.48 -0.31
C ILE A 19 45.39 12.28 1.11
N ALA A 20 46.37 11.40 1.32
CA ALA A 20 46.98 11.16 2.62
C ALA A 20 47.72 12.40 3.16
N ASP A 21 48.47 13.10 2.31
CA ASP A 21 49.16 14.34 2.67
C ASP A 21 48.14 15.46 2.98
N TYR A 22 47.09 15.59 2.17
CA TYR A 22 46.01 16.55 2.40
C TYR A 22 45.29 16.35 3.73
N LEU A 23 44.95 15.10 4.08
CA LEU A 23 44.32 14.75 5.36
C LEU A 23 45.26 14.99 6.55
N ARG A 24 46.57 14.79 6.38
CA ARG A 24 47.58 15.07 7.43
C ARG A 24 47.71 16.56 7.72
N ASP A 25 47.69 17.37 6.66
CA ASP A 25 47.77 18.84 6.77
C ASP A 25 46.44 19.45 7.25
N ASN A 26 45.33 18.71 7.16
CA ASN A 26 43.99 19.16 7.55
C ASN A 26 43.29 18.17 8.51
N PRO A 27 43.74 18.07 9.78
CA PRO A 27 43.18 17.12 10.75
C PRO A 27 41.71 17.37 11.09
N GLY A 28 41.22 18.61 10.93
CA GLY A 28 39.82 18.97 11.10
C GLY A 28 38.93 18.70 9.89
N PHE A 29 39.47 18.22 8.77
CA PHE A 29 38.72 18.03 7.53
C PHE A 29 37.50 17.11 7.70
N LEU A 30 37.71 15.95 8.32
CA LEU A 30 36.63 14.98 8.58
C LEU A 30 35.60 15.48 9.61
N LEU A 31 36.02 16.36 10.54
CA LEU A 31 35.10 17.01 11.48
C LEU A 31 34.22 18.07 10.80
N ARG A 32 34.72 18.70 9.73
CA ARG A 32 33.96 19.67 8.93
C ARG A 32 33.04 19.01 7.89
N HIS A 33 33.27 17.73 7.60
CA HIS A 33 32.47 16.95 6.65
C HIS A 33 31.93 15.68 7.33
N PRO A 34 30.97 15.83 8.28
CA PRO A 34 30.41 14.70 9.03
C PRO A 34 29.68 13.68 8.15
N ASP A 35 29.14 14.11 7.00
CA ASP A 35 28.47 13.23 6.05
C ASP A 35 29.44 12.23 5.40
N LEU A 36 30.63 12.69 5.01
CA LEU A 36 31.71 11.82 4.51
C LEU A 36 32.16 10.82 5.59
N LEU A 37 32.25 11.27 6.86
CA LEU A 37 32.59 10.39 7.97
C LEU A 37 31.50 9.34 8.24
N ALA A 38 30.23 9.66 8.00
CA ALA A 38 29.12 8.73 8.13
C ALA A 38 29.16 7.62 7.07
N GLU A 39 29.71 7.90 5.88
CA GLU A 39 29.89 6.97 4.76
C GLU A 39 31.23 6.19 4.81
N LEU A 40 32.23 6.72 5.51
CA LEU A 40 33.54 6.09 5.67
C LEU A 40 33.48 4.87 6.60
N GLU A 41 33.92 3.71 6.10
CA GLU A 41 34.21 2.53 6.91
C GLU A 41 35.66 2.61 7.41
N ILE A 42 35.85 3.16 8.61
CA ILE A 42 37.16 3.20 9.27
C ILE A 42 37.25 2.01 10.25
N PRO A 43 37.96 0.93 9.90
CA PRO A 43 38.20 -0.16 10.84
C PRO A 43 39.07 0.33 12.00
N HIS A 44 38.59 0.19 13.23
CA HIS A 44 39.35 0.46 14.44
C HIS A 44 40.26 -0.75 14.68
N ALA A 45 41.57 -0.54 14.64
CA ALA A 45 42.56 -1.60 14.88
C ALA A 45 42.51 -2.08 16.33
N SER A 46 41.59 -3.00 16.62
CA SER A 46 41.36 -3.62 17.93
C SER A 46 41.96 -5.02 18.00
N GLY A 47 43.02 -5.32 17.24
CA GLY A 47 43.64 -6.65 17.20
C GLY A 47 42.63 -7.78 16.90
N ASP A 48 42.75 -8.92 17.61
CA ASP A 48 41.86 -10.10 17.49
C ASP A 48 40.46 -9.92 18.14
N ALA A 49 40.18 -8.78 18.78
CA ALA A 49 38.92 -8.53 19.46
C ALA A 49 38.05 -7.56 18.65
N VAL A 50 36.82 -7.97 18.31
CA VAL A 50 35.83 -7.09 17.67
C VAL A 50 35.49 -5.93 18.61
N SER A 51 35.62 -4.69 18.15
CA SER A 51 35.30 -3.50 18.95
C SER A 51 33.80 -3.45 19.24
N LEU A 52 33.42 -3.36 20.51
CA LEU A 52 32.03 -3.19 20.92
C LEU A 52 31.42 -1.90 20.36
N ILE A 53 32.26 -0.86 20.16
CA ILE A 53 31.83 0.42 19.60
C ILE A 53 31.46 0.26 18.11
N GLU A 54 32.25 -0.50 17.34
CA GLU A 54 31.93 -0.78 15.93
C GLU A 54 30.60 -1.51 15.81
N ARG A 55 30.41 -2.57 16.61
CA ARG A 55 29.16 -3.33 16.64
C ARG A 55 27.97 -2.49 17.11
N GLN A 56 28.19 -1.53 18.01
CA GLN A 56 27.17 -0.59 18.47
C GLN A 56 26.82 0.44 17.39
N VAL A 57 27.81 0.97 16.67
CA VAL A 57 27.60 1.91 15.55
C VAL A 57 26.88 1.22 14.39
N GLU A 58 27.27 0.00 14.03
CA GLU A 58 26.57 -0.81 13.04
C GLU A 58 25.12 -1.08 13.44
N ALA A 59 24.88 -1.44 14.70
CA ALA A 59 23.53 -1.65 15.20
C ALA A 59 22.68 -0.36 15.14
N LEU A 60 23.27 0.79 15.50
CA LEU A 60 22.60 2.09 15.41
C LEU A 60 22.32 2.50 13.97
N ARG A 61 23.28 2.31 13.05
CA ARG A 61 23.10 2.58 11.61
C ARG A 61 21.99 1.70 11.03
N LYS A 62 21.95 0.42 11.39
CA LYS A 62 20.88 -0.49 10.99
C LYS A 62 19.53 -0.03 11.52
N GLN A 63 19.44 0.29 12.81
CA GLN A 63 18.20 0.76 13.42
C GLN A 63 17.71 2.07 12.80
N LEU A 64 18.62 3.00 12.49
CA LEU A 64 18.30 4.25 11.80
C LEU A 64 17.73 3.96 10.40
N LYS A 65 18.36 3.07 9.64
CA LYS A 65 17.88 2.67 8.31
C LYS A 65 16.50 2.02 8.39
N ASP A 66 16.30 1.09 9.33
CA ASP A 66 15.01 0.42 9.52
C ASP A 66 13.91 1.44 9.89
N THR A 67 14.23 2.40 10.76
CA THR A 67 13.30 3.48 11.15
C THR A 67 12.97 4.40 9.97
N GLN A 68 13.97 4.78 9.18
CA GLN A 68 13.75 5.60 7.97
C GLN A 68 12.86 4.88 6.95
N GLN A 69 13.04 3.57 6.78
CA GLN A 69 12.16 2.77 5.90
C GLN A 69 10.73 2.71 6.43
N GLN A 70 10.54 2.54 7.73
CA GLN A 70 9.21 2.58 8.35
C GLN A 70 8.55 3.95 8.17
N LEU A 71 9.28 5.05 8.37
CA LEU A 71 8.77 6.39 8.13
C LEU A 71 8.38 6.61 6.67
N ALA A 72 9.21 6.17 5.73
CA ALA A 72 8.90 6.27 4.30
C ALA A 72 7.61 5.50 3.96
N SER A 73 7.44 4.29 4.51
CA SER A 73 6.21 3.51 4.36
C SER A 73 4.98 4.22 4.92
N LEU A 74 5.09 4.80 6.12
CA LEU A 74 3.99 5.56 6.72
C LEU A 74 3.61 6.80 5.91
N VAL A 75 4.59 7.50 5.34
CA VAL A 75 4.34 8.65 4.46
C VAL A 75 3.62 8.23 3.18
N GLU A 76 4.00 7.11 2.57
CA GLU A 76 3.31 6.59 1.39
C GLU A 76 1.87 6.16 1.71
N VAL A 77 1.63 5.51 2.84
CA VAL A 77 0.27 5.19 3.31
C VAL A 77 -0.53 6.48 3.55
N ALA A 78 0.06 7.49 4.19
CA ALA A 78 -0.62 8.77 4.43
C ALA A 78 -1.00 9.46 3.11
N ARG A 79 -0.10 9.49 2.12
CA ARG A 79 -0.37 10.04 0.79
C ARG A 79 -1.49 9.28 0.07
N SER A 80 -1.46 7.95 0.13
CA SER A 80 -2.53 7.12 -0.46
C SER A 80 -3.87 7.41 0.20
N ASN A 81 -3.89 7.60 1.53
CA ASN A 81 -5.10 7.92 2.26
C ASN A 81 -5.62 9.32 1.94
N ASP A 82 -4.74 10.31 1.81
CA ASP A 82 -5.11 11.68 1.42
C ASP A 82 -5.74 11.70 0.02
N GLN A 83 -5.17 10.94 -0.92
CA GLN A 83 -5.75 10.78 -2.26
C GLN A 83 -7.13 10.12 -2.21
N LEU A 84 -7.26 9.04 -1.43
CA LEU A 84 -8.55 8.34 -1.25
C LEU A 84 -9.60 9.27 -0.64
N GLN A 85 -9.23 10.06 0.37
CA GLN A 85 -10.13 11.00 1.02
C GLN A 85 -10.58 12.11 0.06
N ALA A 86 -9.67 12.64 -0.77
CA ALA A 86 -10.02 13.64 -1.77
C ALA A 86 -11.03 13.09 -2.80
N ARG A 87 -10.85 11.84 -3.23
CA ARG A 87 -11.79 11.14 -4.14
C ARG A 87 -13.14 10.93 -3.49
N MET A 88 -13.18 10.39 -2.27
CA MET A 88 -14.43 10.23 -1.52
C MET A 88 -15.17 11.56 -1.35
N HIS A 89 -14.45 12.64 -1.07
CA HIS A 89 -15.05 13.96 -0.94
C HIS A 89 -15.66 14.44 -2.26
N ARG A 90 -14.96 14.27 -3.39
CA ARG A 90 -15.50 14.62 -4.72
C ARG A 90 -16.76 13.82 -5.04
N LEU A 91 -16.71 12.50 -4.90
CA LEU A 91 -17.87 11.63 -5.11
C LEU A 91 -19.06 12.07 -4.24
N THR A 92 -18.81 12.41 -2.97
CA THR A 92 -19.86 12.88 -2.07
C THR A 92 -20.52 14.15 -2.59
N LEU A 93 -19.74 15.11 -3.12
CA LEU A 93 -20.29 16.34 -3.69
C LEU A 93 -21.08 16.07 -4.97
N GLU A 94 -20.58 15.21 -5.85
CA GLU A 94 -21.28 14.83 -7.10
C GLU A 94 -22.60 14.12 -6.81
N LEU A 95 -22.63 13.23 -5.82
CA LEU A 95 -23.85 12.57 -5.38
C LEU A 95 -24.87 13.53 -4.74
N ILE A 96 -24.40 14.60 -4.09
CA ILE A 96 -25.28 15.65 -3.52
C ILE A 96 -25.85 16.54 -4.63
N ASP A 97 -25.05 16.84 -5.65
CA ASP A 97 -25.44 17.71 -6.77
C ASP A 97 -26.28 16.98 -7.83
N ALA A 98 -26.27 15.65 -7.85
CA ALA A 98 -27.06 14.84 -8.77
C ALA A 98 -28.57 15.09 -8.59
N ALA A 99 -29.25 15.43 -9.69
CA ALA A 99 -30.67 15.74 -9.70
C ALA A 99 -31.53 14.52 -10.04
N THR A 100 -30.94 13.49 -10.64
CA THR A 100 -31.64 12.27 -11.07
C THR A 100 -30.96 11.00 -10.56
N PHE A 101 -31.74 9.92 -10.46
CA PHE A 101 -31.21 8.62 -10.06
C PHE A 101 -30.18 8.06 -11.08
N GLU A 102 -30.36 8.37 -12.36
CA GLU A 102 -29.43 7.95 -13.42
C GLU A 102 -28.08 8.67 -13.32
N GLU A 103 -28.09 9.97 -12.98
CA GLU A 103 -26.86 10.72 -12.68
C GLU A 103 -26.13 10.15 -11.46
N VAL A 104 -26.85 9.75 -10.42
CA VAL A 104 -26.27 9.06 -9.23
C VAL A 104 -25.59 7.76 -9.63
N LEU A 105 -26.26 6.94 -10.45
CA LEU A 105 -25.71 5.65 -10.89
C LEU A 105 -24.45 5.85 -11.72
N ASN A 106 -24.49 6.74 -12.71
CA ASN A 106 -23.35 7.02 -13.57
C ASN A 106 -22.15 7.56 -12.77
N ALA A 107 -22.38 8.53 -11.88
CA ALA A 107 -21.30 9.06 -11.04
C ALA A 107 -20.68 7.98 -10.14
N LEU A 108 -21.49 7.05 -9.64
CA LEU A 108 -21.01 5.98 -8.78
C LEU A 108 -20.26 4.90 -9.56
N GLU A 109 -20.72 4.54 -10.76
CA GLU A 109 -20.02 3.61 -11.65
C GLU A 109 -18.69 4.19 -12.15
N ASP A 110 -18.70 5.42 -12.65
CA ASP A 110 -17.50 6.11 -13.16
C ASP A 110 -16.44 6.21 -12.06
N GLU A 111 -16.80 6.72 -10.89
CA GLU A 111 -15.81 6.98 -9.84
C GLU A 111 -15.31 5.68 -9.18
N LEU A 112 -16.15 4.65 -9.03
CA LEU A 112 -15.70 3.35 -8.52
C LEU A 112 -14.83 2.58 -9.54
N HIS A 113 -15.12 2.69 -10.83
CA HIS A 113 -14.31 2.07 -11.87
C HIS A 113 -12.98 2.80 -12.06
N ASP A 114 -13.00 4.11 -12.29
CA ASP A 114 -11.82 4.88 -12.67
C ASP A 114 -10.93 5.23 -11.48
N ASP A 115 -11.54 5.66 -10.36
CA ASP A 115 -10.83 6.22 -9.23
C ASP A 115 -10.58 5.17 -8.11
N PHE A 116 -11.46 4.17 -7.97
CA PHE A 116 -11.27 3.04 -7.03
C PHE A 116 -10.74 1.76 -7.70
N LYS A 117 -10.63 1.72 -9.04
CA LYS A 117 -10.12 0.58 -9.80
C LYS A 117 -10.88 -0.72 -9.53
N ALA A 118 -12.19 -0.62 -9.34
CA ALA A 118 -13.02 -1.80 -9.22
C ALA A 118 -13.17 -2.46 -10.59
N ASP A 119 -12.86 -3.75 -10.68
CA ASP A 119 -12.97 -4.51 -11.94
C ASP A 119 -14.43 -4.68 -12.41
N ALA A 120 -15.37 -4.65 -11.47
CA ALA A 120 -16.81 -4.71 -11.73
C ALA A 120 -17.58 -3.98 -10.62
N VAL A 121 -18.56 -3.17 -11.02
CA VAL A 121 -19.44 -2.42 -10.14
C VAL A 121 -20.87 -2.66 -10.60
N GLU A 122 -21.75 -3.02 -9.67
CA GLU A 122 -23.16 -3.31 -9.95
C GLU A 122 -24.02 -2.74 -8.83
N LEU A 123 -24.98 -1.86 -9.18
CA LEU A 123 -26.00 -1.38 -8.25
C LEU A 123 -27.33 -2.04 -8.56
N ARG A 124 -27.86 -2.80 -7.60
CA ARG A 124 -29.17 -3.46 -7.73
C ARG A 124 -30.16 -2.86 -6.74
N LEU A 125 -31.21 -2.25 -7.28
CA LEU A 125 -32.36 -1.78 -6.49
C LEU A 125 -33.34 -2.92 -6.26
N PHE A 126 -33.74 -3.09 -5.01
CA PHE A 126 -34.80 -4.01 -4.62
C PHE A 126 -36.02 -3.20 -4.19
N SER A 127 -37.08 -3.17 -5.01
CA SER A 127 -38.36 -2.58 -4.61
C SER A 127 -39.28 -3.65 -4.03
N SER A 128 -39.90 -3.36 -2.88
CA SER A 128 -40.92 -4.21 -2.25
C SER A 128 -42.13 -4.50 -3.16
N SER A 129 -42.39 -3.67 -4.17
CA SER A 129 -43.48 -3.87 -5.14
C SER A 129 -43.08 -4.67 -6.39
N GLN A 130 -41.78 -4.83 -6.67
CA GLN A 130 -41.26 -5.64 -7.79
C GLN A 130 -40.71 -7.00 -7.34
N LEU A 131 -40.55 -7.19 -6.04
CA LEU A 131 -40.32 -8.49 -5.41
C LEU A 131 -41.44 -9.50 -5.73
N ASP A 132 -42.66 -9.01 -6.01
CA ASP A 132 -43.82 -9.86 -6.28
C ASP A 132 -44.02 -10.28 -7.75
N ASP A 133 -43.55 -9.52 -8.76
CA ASP A 133 -44.06 -9.67 -10.14
C ASP A 133 -43.01 -10.06 -11.22
N HIS A 134 -41.70 -9.94 -10.96
CA HIS A 134 -40.66 -10.32 -11.94
C HIS A 134 -39.66 -11.39 -11.45
N LEU A 135 -39.90 -11.96 -10.27
CA LEU A 135 -39.01 -12.97 -9.66
C LEU A 135 -39.71 -14.32 -9.39
N GLN A 136 -40.94 -14.52 -9.89
CA GLN A 136 -41.76 -15.67 -9.50
C GLN A 136 -41.31 -17.04 -10.08
N ASP A 137 -40.42 -17.12 -11.07
CA ASP A 137 -40.09 -18.42 -11.70
C ASP A 137 -38.65 -18.93 -11.54
N SER A 138 -37.76 -18.28 -10.77
CA SER A 138 -36.43 -18.89 -10.48
C SER A 138 -35.69 -18.42 -9.21
N LEU A 139 -36.13 -17.38 -8.51
CA LEU A 139 -35.25 -16.63 -7.60
C LEU A 139 -35.67 -16.59 -6.12
N ASN A 140 -36.75 -17.27 -5.75
CA ASN A 140 -37.26 -17.27 -4.35
C ASN A 140 -36.23 -17.75 -3.30
N GLY A 141 -35.19 -18.50 -3.68
CA GLY A 141 -34.10 -18.86 -2.76
C GLY A 141 -32.98 -17.81 -2.65
N GLN A 142 -32.67 -17.12 -3.74
CA GLN A 142 -31.54 -16.19 -3.79
C GLN A 142 -31.87 -14.84 -3.16
N VAL A 143 -33.08 -14.33 -3.39
CA VAL A 143 -33.58 -13.09 -2.77
C VAL A 143 -33.65 -13.24 -1.25
N ALA A 144 -34.15 -14.37 -0.74
CA ALA A 144 -34.18 -14.67 0.70
C ALA A 144 -32.77 -14.67 1.35
N THR A 145 -31.75 -15.05 0.57
CA THR A 145 -30.36 -15.01 1.04
C THR A 145 -29.87 -13.56 1.17
N PHE A 146 -30.29 -12.67 0.25
CA PHE A 146 -30.01 -11.24 0.36
C PHE A 146 -30.88 -10.53 1.41
N GLU A 147 -32.08 -11.02 1.74
CA GLU A 147 -32.89 -10.48 2.84
C GLU A 147 -32.16 -10.56 4.19
N GLN A 148 -31.50 -11.68 4.48
CA GLN A 148 -30.69 -11.82 5.69
C GLN A 148 -29.53 -10.80 5.70
N PHE A 149 -28.93 -10.53 4.54
CA PHE A 149 -27.88 -9.52 4.37
C PHE A 149 -28.40 -8.10 4.60
N PHE A 150 -29.54 -7.72 4.01
CA PHE A 150 -30.19 -6.42 4.24
C PHE A 150 -30.58 -6.23 5.71
N ASN A 151 -30.97 -7.29 6.40
CA ASN A 151 -31.29 -7.24 7.83
C ASN A 151 -30.04 -6.99 8.69
N GLN A 152 -28.87 -7.51 8.33
CA GLN A 152 -27.63 -7.32 9.08
C GLN A 152 -27.05 -5.90 8.92
N ASN A 153 -27.35 -5.20 7.82
CA ASN A 153 -26.92 -3.81 7.56
C ASN A 153 -25.41 -3.57 7.72
N GLN A 154 -24.60 -4.59 7.41
CA GLN A 154 -23.14 -4.53 7.47
C GLN A 154 -22.55 -4.90 6.10
N PRO A 155 -21.46 -4.26 5.68
CA PRO A 155 -20.78 -4.65 4.45
C PRO A 155 -20.19 -6.05 4.61
N ILE A 156 -20.42 -6.91 3.61
CA ILE A 156 -19.82 -8.25 3.55
C ILE A 156 -18.73 -8.21 2.48
N CYS A 157 -17.49 -8.46 2.90
CA CYS A 157 -16.33 -8.57 2.01
C CYS A 157 -15.82 -10.00 2.02
N GLY A 158 -15.56 -10.57 0.84
CA GLY A 158 -14.98 -11.91 0.74
C GLY A 158 -15.30 -12.61 -0.55
N ARG A 159 -15.24 -13.95 -0.50
CA ARG A 159 -15.64 -14.82 -1.60
C ARG A 159 -17.14 -15.07 -1.50
N MET A 160 -17.81 -15.00 -2.63
CA MET A 160 -19.24 -15.25 -2.72
C MET A 160 -19.50 -16.52 -3.54
N ASP A 161 -20.66 -17.15 -3.32
CA ASP A 161 -21.04 -18.34 -4.08
C ASP A 161 -21.26 -17.98 -5.56
N GLN A 162 -20.87 -18.89 -6.44
CA GLN A 162 -20.89 -18.66 -7.89
C GLN A 162 -22.29 -18.37 -8.44
N GLN A 163 -23.33 -18.91 -7.79
CA GLN A 163 -24.72 -18.61 -8.12
C GLN A 163 -25.09 -17.15 -7.83
N GLN A 164 -24.61 -16.58 -6.73
CA GLN A 164 -24.84 -15.19 -6.38
C GLN A 164 -23.98 -14.25 -7.24
N LEU A 165 -22.74 -14.66 -7.58
CA LEU A 165 -21.88 -13.91 -8.49
C LEU A 165 -22.52 -13.78 -9.87
N ASN A 166 -23.04 -14.88 -10.40
CA ASN A 166 -23.72 -14.88 -11.70
C ASN A 166 -25.03 -14.10 -11.67
N TYR A 167 -25.68 -14.00 -10.50
CA TYR A 167 -26.87 -13.17 -10.34
C TYR A 167 -26.55 -11.67 -10.37
N ILE A 168 -25.48 -11.24 -9.71
CA ILE A 168 -25.09 -9.82 -9.61
C ILE A 168 -24.34 -9.36 -10.87
N PHE A 169 -23.31 -10.10 -11.28
CA PHE A 169 -22.35 -9.70 -12.33
C PHE A 169 -22.56 -10.45 -13.65
N GLY A 170 -23.59 -11.30 -13.76
CA GLY A 170 -23.87 -12.05 -14.98
C GLY A 170 -22.70 -12.93 -15.41
N THR A 171 -22.23 -12.74 -16.65
CA THR A 171 -21.14 -13.52 -17.26
C THR A 171 -19.75 -13.17 -16.73
N GLU A 172 -19.57 -12.03 -16.06
CA GLU A 172 -18.28 -11.65 -15.46
C GLU A 172 -18.08 -12.29 -14.07
N GLY A 173 -19.09 -12.96 -13.52
CA GLY A 173 -19.04 -13.63 -12.21
C GLY A 173 -17.91 -14.65 -12.06
N ASP A 174 -17.52 -15.31 -13.15
CA ASP A 174 -16.44 -16.32 -13.15
C ASP A 174 -15.03 -15.72 -13.00
N ARG A 175 -14.86 -14.41 -13.28
CA ARG A 175 -13.56 -13.71 -13.19
C ARG A 175 -13.35 -13.03 -11.84
N ILE A 176 -14.41 -12.87 -11.05
CA ILE A 176 -14.38 -12.12 -9.79
C ILE A 176 -13.90 -13.02 -8.66
N ALA A 177 -12.72 -12.75 -8.12
CA ALA A 177 -12.13 -13.52 -7.03
C ALA A 177 -12.64 -13.09 -5.63
N SER A 178 -13.03 -11.83 -5.50
CA SER A 178 -13.49 -11.22 -4.25
C SER A 178 -14.50 -10.11 -4.52
N THR A 179 -15.50 -10.01 -3.64
CA THR A 179 -16.57 -9.01 -3.73
C THR A 179 -16.74 -8.28 -2.40
N ALA A 180 -17.17 -7.02 -2.47
CA ALA A 180 -17.70 -6.27 -1.35
C ALA A 180 -19.16 -5.92 -1.64
N LEU A 181 -20.07 -6.39 -0.78
CA LEU A 181 -21.48 -6.06 -0.85
C LEU A 181 -21.82 -5.05 0.24
N ILE A 182 -22.49 -3.97 -0.14
CA ILE A 182 -22.90 -2.91 0.78
C ILE A 182 -24.43 -2.78 0.70
N PRO A 183 -25.17 -2.98 1.81
CA PRO A 183 -26.60 -2.77 1.81
C PRO A 183 -26.89 -1.26 1.87
N LEU A 184 -27.73 -0.78 0.95
CA LEU A 184 -28.26 0.59 0.95
C LEU A 184 -29.72 0.55 1.40
N LYS A 185 -30.08 1.35 2.41
CA LYS A 185 -31.43 1.46 2.97
C LYS A 185 -31.96 2.87 2.83
#